data_AF-A0A6P2F5H5-F1
#
_entry.id   AF-A0A6P2F5H5-F1
#
_cell.length_a   1.000
_cell.length_b   1.000
_cell.length_c   1.000
_cell.angle_alpha   90.00
_cell.angle_beta   90.00
_cell.angle_gamma   90.00
#
_symmetry.space_group_name_H-M   'P 1'
#
loop_
_entity.id
_entity.type
_entity.pdbx_description
1 polymer ?
#
loop_
_entity_poly.entity_id
_entity_poly.type
_entity_poly.pdbx_seq_one_letter_code
_entity_poly.pdbx_strand_id
1 'polypeptide(L)'
;MRRRHVRREAEVDPFYDMLFNMLIAFVFCFIVALLAMNPKALKAGDIPSKAEYLITVDWPDRNPNDIDTWVQDPAGNLVWFRQREAGLMYLDRDDRGDANASTLVDGQRIVSPFRQEVVTVRGIVPGEFTVNVQYYQSRDGQPVEVTVSVTKVNPRAEIAFHGKLTLARAGDEATAARFTILPDGRIANVNTLPKKLVRMR
;
A
#
# COMPACT_ATOMS: atom_id res chain seq x y z
N MET A 1 58.16 67.09 -23.91
CA MET A 1 56.99 66.63 -24.69
C MET A 1 56.37 65.42 -23.98
N ARG A 2 55.15 65.55 -23.45
CA ARG A 2 54.48 64.51 -22.64
C ARG A 2 53.50 63.75 -23.55
N ARG A 3 53.75 62.47 -23.85
CA ARG A 3 52.83 61.61 -24.62
C ARG A 3 51.64 61.23 -23.74
N ARG A 4 50.43 61.53 -24.23
CA ARG A 4 49.16 61.18 -23.58
C ARG A 4 48.77 59.77 -24.02
N HIS A 5 48.76 58.80 -23.10
CA HIS A 5 48.20 57.48 -23.36
C HIS A 5 46.66 57.59 -23.36
N VAL A 6 46.03 57.43 -24.52
CA VAL A 6 44.58 57.26 -24.61
C VAL A 6 44.28 55.79 -24.32
N ARG A 7 43.59 55.53 -23.22
CA ARG A 7 43.09 54.20 -22.87
C ARG A 7 41.89 53.93 -23.80
N ARG A 8 42.01 52.98 -24.73
CA ARG A 8 40.85 52.46 -25.48
C ARG A 8 39.93 51.79 -24.45
N GLU A 9 38.72 52.31 -24.28
CA GLU A 9 37.67 51.58 -23.60
C GLU A 9 37.32 50.34 -24.44
N ALA A 10 37.10 49.20 -23.78
CA ALA A 10 36.72 47.98 -24.47
C ALA A 10 35.33 48.22 -25.09
N GLU A 11 35.28 48.25 -26.42
CA GLU A 11 34.04 48.35 -27.17
C GLU A 11 33.22 47.09 -26.88
N VAL A 12 32.16 47.24 -26.07
CA VAL A 12 31.24 46.15 -25.78
C VAL A 12 30.39 45.97 -27.03
N ASP A 13 30.59 44.85 -27.71
CA ASP A 13 29.83 44.53 -28.92
C ASP A 13 28.34 44.40 -28.57
N PRO A 14 27.46 45.27 -29.13
CA PRO A 14 26.03 45.27 -28.85
C PRO A 14 25.35 43.92 -29.11
N PHE A 15 25.92 43.10 -30.00
CA PHE A 15 25.40 41.77 -30.28
C PHE A 15 25.59 40.80 -29.11
N TYR A 16 26.75 40.85 -28.45
CA TYR A 16 26.99 40.06 -27.24
C TYR A 16 26.11 40.52 -26.08
N ASP A 17 25.90 41.82 -25.93
CA ASP A 17 25.02 42.36 -24.90
C ASP A 17 23.55 41.95 -25.14
N MET A 18 23.09 42.00 -26.39
CA MET A 18 21.74 41.55 -26.75
C MET A 18 21.54 40.04 -26.54
N LEU A 19 22.52 39.22 -26.93
CA LEU A 19 22.49 37.77 -26.72
C LEU A 19 22.48 37.41 -25.24
N PHE A 20 23.28 38.09 -24.42
CA PHE A 20 23.38 37.82 -22.99
C PHE A 20 22.08 38.21 -22.27
N ASN A 21 21.49 39.35 -22.61
CA ASN A 21 20.20 39.78 -22.07
C ASN A 21 19.06 38.82 -22.46
N MET A 22 19.06 38.30 -23.70
CA MET A 22 18.09 37.29 -24.14
C MET A 22 18.24 35.96 -23.38
N LEU A 23 19.48 35.54 -23.13
CA LEU A 23 19.76 34.34 -22.33
C LEU A 23 19.29 34.50 -20.89
N ILE A 24 19.54 35.65 -20.26
CA ILE A 24 19.07 35.94 -18.90
C ILE A 24 17.54 35.89 -18.85
N ALA A 25 16.86 36.51 -19.81
CA ALA A 25 15.40 36.48 -19.88
C ALA A 25 14.86 35.05 -20.03
N PHE A 26 15.49 34.23 -20.87
CA PHE A 26 15.12 32.83 -21.05
C PHE A 26 15.31 32.00 -19.77
N VAL A 27 16.47 32.13 -19.10
CA VAL A 27 16.75 31.44 -17.83
C VAL A 27 15.79 31.91 -16.73
N PHE A 28 15.48 33.21 -16.67
CA PHE A 28 14.53 33.75 -15.72
C PHE A 28 13.12 33.19 -15.92
N CYS A 29 12.64 33.12 -17.16
CA CYS A 29 11.38 32.46 -17.49
C CYS A 29 11.35 31.00 -17.03
N PHE A 30 12.46 30.28 -17.16
CA PHE A 30 12.56 28.88 -16.69
C PHE A 30 12.49 28.78 -15.16
N ILE A 31 13.14 29.68 -14.43
CA ILE A 31 13.05 29.76 -12.96
C ILE A 31 11.61 30.05 -12.53
N VAL A 32 10.94 31.03 -13.16
CA VAL A 32 9.53 31.34 -12.88
C VAL A 32 8.64 30.15 -13.19
N ALA A 33 8.86 29.45 -14.32
CA ALA A 33 8.10 28.26 -14.67
C ALA A 33 8.28 27.13 -13.64
N LEU A 34 9.51 26.87 -13.18
CA LEU A 34 9.78 25.86 -12.14
C LEU A 34 9.16 26.24 -10.78
N LEU A 35 9.17 27.51 -10.41
CA LEU A 35 8.53 27.99 -9.18
C LEU A 35 6.99 27.97 -9.27
N ALA A 36 6.43 28.25 -10.46
CA ALA A 36 5.01 28.20 -10.74
C ALA A 36 4.48 26.76 -10.88
N MET A 37 5.37 25.81 -11.22
CA MET A 37 5.05 24.39 -11.23
C MET A 37 4.83 23.93 -9.77
N ASN A 38 3.58 23.97 -9.32
CA ASN A 38 3.17 23.48 -8.00
C ASN A 38 2.78 21.99 -8.11
N PRO A 39 3.68 21.02 -7.80
CA PRO A 39 3.37 19.61 -7.91
C PRO A 39 2.23 19.15 -6.97
N LYS A 40 1.83 19.99 -6.00
CA LYS A 40 0.71 19.70 -5.08
C LYS A 40 -0.66 19.96 -5.72
N ALA A 41 -0.75 20.82 -6.73
CA ALA A 41 -2.01 21.13 -7.42
C ALA A 41 -2.50 19.98 -8.32
N LEU A 42 -1.58 19.12 -8.80
CA LEU A 42 -1.89 17.90 -9.56
C LEU A 42 -2.56 16.80 -8.70
N LYS A 43 -2.68 17.00 -7.38
CA LYS A 43 -3.32 16.07 -6.43
C LYS A 43 -4.61 16.61 -5.83
N ALA A 44 -5.10 17.77 -6.28
CA ALA A 44 -6.36 18.35 -5.81
C ALA A 44 -7.54 17.69 -6.53
N GLY A 45 -7.81 16.42 -6.23
CA GLY A 45 -8.90 15.67 -6.86
C GLY A 45 -8.94 14.19 -6.50
N ASP A 46 -7.79 13.58 -6.23
CA ASP A 46 -7.74 12.29 -5.54
C ASP A 46 -8.01 12.56 -4.06
N ILE A 47 -9.14 12.10 -3.54
CA ILE A 47 -9.20 11.78 -2.10
C ILE A 47 -8.29 10.55 -1.99
N PRO A 48 -7.04 10.66 -1.50
CA PRO A 48 -6.27 9.46 -1.31
C PRO A 48 -7.03 8.64 -0.28
N SER A 49 -7.54 7.47 -0.67
CA SER A 49 -8.03 6.49 0.29
C SER A 49 -6.88 6.27 1.27
N LYS A 50 -7.02 6.81 2.49
CA LYS A 50 -5.95 6.86 3.46
C LYS A 50 -5.78 5.46 4.01
N ALA A 51 -4.72 4.78 3.59
CA ALA A 51 -4.25 3.53 4.18
C ALA A 51 -2.99 3.83 5.00
N GLU A 52 -2.95 3.39 6.25
CA GLU A 52 -1.74 3.43 7.07
C GLU A 52 -1.04 2.06 7.01
N TYR A 53 -1.83 0.98 7.01
CA TYR A 53 -1.35 -0.40 6.98
C TYR A 53 -2.19 -1.27 6.05
N LEU A 54 -1.53 -2.23 5.40
CA LEU A 54 -2.13 -3.30 4.63
C LEU A 54 -1.75 -4.64 5.26
N ILE A 55 -2.75 -5.49 5.44
CA ILE A 55 -2.58 -6.89 5.82
C ILE A 55 -3.02 -7.71 4.62
N THR A 56 -2.07 -8.41 4.01
CA THR A 56 -2.32 -9.21 2.81
C THR A 56 -2.16 -10.68 3.14
N VAL A 57 -3.15 -11.46 2.74
CA VAL A 57 -3.17 -12.92 2.87
C VAL A 57 -3.28 -13.49 1.46
N ASP A 58 -2.30 -14.29 1.05
CA ASP A 58 -2.27 -14.96 -0.25
C ASP A 58 -2.05 -16.46 -0.11
N TRP A 59 -2.56 -17.23 -1.07
CA TRP A 59 -2.34 -18.67 -1.18
C TRP A 59 -2.17 -19.03 -2.66
N PRO A 60 -1.77 -20.28 -3.01
CA PRO A 60 -1.39 -20.61 -4.38
C PRO A 60 -2.43 -20.20 -5.42
N ASP A 61 -1.96 -19.62 -6.52
CA ASP A 61 -2.82 -19.22 -7.62
C ASP A 61 -3.65 -20.41 -8.12
N ARG A 62 -4.92 -20.13 -8.46
CA ARG A 62 -5.91 -21.13 -8.92
C ARG A 62 -6.20 -22.24 -7.92
N ASN A 63 -5.78 -22.11 -6.66
CA ASN A 63 -6.21 -23.03 -5.62
C ASN A 63 -7.75 -22.95 -5.47
N PRO A 64 -8.45 -24.10 -5.42
CA PRO A 64 -9.92 -24.12 -5.40
C PRO A 64 -10.51 -23.84 -4.01
N ASN A 65 -9.67 -23.81 -2.98
CA ASN A 65 -10.07 -23.68 -1.59
C ASN A 65 -10.28 -22.21 -1.18
N ASP A 66 -11.13 -22.04 -0.17
CA ASP A 66 -11.56 -20.76 0.37
C ASP A 66 -10.84 -20.50 1.70
N ILE A 67 -10.00 -19.47 1.73
CA ILE A 67 -9.20 -19.08 2.89
C ILE A 67 -9.67 -17.69 3.33
N ASP A 68 -10.19 -17.62 4.55
CA ASP A 68 -10.72 -16.39 5.13
C ASP A 68 -9.69 -15.72 6.05
N THR A 69 -9.61 -14.41 5.97
CA THR A 69 -8.81 -13.55 6.83
C THR A 69 -9.65 -12.97 7.95
N TRP A 70 -9.11 -13.04 9.17
CA TRP A 70 -9.70 -12.47 10.36
C TRP A 70 -8.73 -11.48 10.99
N VAL A 71 -9.13 -10.22 11.12
CA VAL A 71 -8.29 -9.20 11.76
C VAL A 71 -9.03 -8.57 12.93
N GLN A 72 -8.41 -8.62 14.10
CA GLN A 72 -8.89 -7.95 15.31
C GLN A 72 -8.01 -6.76 15.66
N ASP A 73 -8.63 -5.61 15.95
CA ASP A 73 -7.95 -4.41 16.44
C ASP A 73 -7.82 -4.39 17.98
N PRO A 74 -7.10 -3.39 18.55
CA PRO A 74 -6.90 -3.30 20.00
C PRO A 74 -8.19 -3.05 20.80
N ALA A 75 -9.23 -2.49 20.17
CA ALA A 75 -10.54 -2.26 20.78
C ALA A 75 -11.45 -3.51 20.72
N GLY A 76 -10.99 -4.59 20.10
CA GLY A 76 -11.73 -5.83 19.93
C GLY A 76 -12.67 -5.85 18.72
N ASN A 77 -12.65 -4.82 17.87
CA ASN A 77 -13.36 -4.83 16.60
C ASN A 77 -12.78 -5.91 15.70
N LEU A 78 -13.64 -6.62 14.97
CA LEU A 78 -13.26 -7.79 14.19
C LEU A 78 -13.75 -7.63 12.75
N VAL A 79 -12.82 -7.75 11.80
CA VAL A 79 -13.11 -7.79 10.36
C VAL A 79 -12.94 -9.21 9.84
N TRP A 80 -13.90 -9.64 9.03
CA TRP A 80 -13.97 -10.94 8.32
C TRP A 80 -15.04 -10.88 7.23
N PHE A 81 -15.22 -11.92 6.39
CA PHE A 81 -16.09 -11.83 5.20
C PHE A 81 -17.54 -11.40 5.46
N ARG A 82 -18.14 -11.73 6.62
CA ARG A 82 -19.51 -11.26 6.97
C ARG A 82 -19.54 -9.88 7.62
N GLN A 83 -18.42 -9.40 8.13
CA GLN A 83 -18.27 -8.06 8.70
C GLN A 83 -17.03 -7.41 8.10
N ARG A 84 -17.20 -6.88 6.88
CA ARG A 84 -16.10 -6.34 6.09
C ARG A 84 -15.57 -5.00 6.61
N GLU A 85 -16.27 -4.36 7.53
CA GLU A 85 -15.87 -3.08 8.14
C GLU A 85 -16.07 -3.14 9.65
N ALA A 86 -15.04 -2.78 10.41
CA ALA A 86 -15.09 -2.63 11.85
C ALA A 86 -13.95 -1.73 12.34
N GLY A 87 -14.24 -0.76 13.22
CA GLY A 87 -13.25 0.22 13.67
C GLY A 87 -12.71 1.04 12.49
N LEU A 88 -11.38 1.10 12.34
CA LEU A 88 -10.71 1.71 11.18
C LEU A 88 -10.19 0.68 10.18
N MET A 89 -10.71 -0.55 10.23
CA MET A 89 -10.31 -1.66 9.37
C MET A 89 -11.38 -1.95 8.32
N TYR A 90 -10.94 -2.34 7.13
CA TYR A 90 -11.81 -2.69 6.01
C TYR A 90 -11.24 -3.86 5.20
N LEU A 91 -12.03 -4.89 4.93
CA LEU A 91 -11.69 -6.02 4.05
C LEU A 91 -11.96 -5.60 2.59
N ASP A 92 -10.91 -5.13 1.91
CA ASP A 92 -10.97 -4.62 0.53
C ASP A 92 -11.34 -5.70 -0.46
N ARG A 93 -10.69 -6.86 -0.35
CA ARG A 93 -10.86 -8.01 -1.23
C ARG A 93 -11.24 -9.25 -0.41
N ASP A 94 -12.40 -9.82 -0.75
CA ASP A 94 -12.94 -11.10 -0.27
C ASP A 94 -12.88 -12.08 -1.48
N ASP A 95 -12.07 -13.13 -1.39
CA ASP A 95 -11.81 -14.09 -2.48
C ASP A 95 -12.37 -15.48 -2.13
N ARG A 96 -13.60 -15.75 -2.58
CA ARG A 96 -14.36 -16.98 -2.30
C ARG A 96 -13.96 -18.18 -3.16
N GLY A 97 -12.68 -18.28 -3.53
CA GLY A 97 -12.22 -19.32 -4.45
C GLY A 97 -12.90 -19.25 -5.83
N ASP A 98 -13.24 -20.40 -6.42
CA ASP A 98 -13.81 -20.47 -7.77
C ASP A 98 -15.21 -19.85 -7.91
N ALA A 99 -15.90 -19.56 -6.80
CA ALA A 99 -17.28 -19.06 -6.82
C ALA A 99 -17.40 -17.68 -7.49
N ASN A 100 -16.38 -16.83 -7.37
CA ASN A 100 -16.38 -15.45 -7.89
C ASN A 100 -15.21 -15.17 -8.84
N ALA A 101 -14.44 -16.18 -9.24
CA ALA A 101 -13.20 -15.98 -9.97
C ALA A 101 -13.39 -15.48 -11.41
N SER A 102 -14.62 -15.30 -11.92
CA SER A 102 -14.84 -14.90 -13.31
C SER A 102 -15.52 -13.55 -13.49
N THR A 103 -14.92 -12.67 -14.29
CA THR A 103 -15.51 -11.42 -14.76
C THR A 103 -15.70 -11.48 -16.26
N LEU A 104 -16.82 -10.94 -16.76
CA LEU A 104 -17.00 -10.73 -18.19
C LEU A 104 -16.27 -9.45 -18.59
N VAL A 105 -15.28 -9.58 -19.47
CA VAL A 105 -14.61 -8.46 -20.13
C VAL A 105 -14.78 -8.70 -21.63
N ASP A 106 -15.42 -7.77 -22.33
CA ASP A 106 -15.66 -7.85 -23.79
C ASP A 106 -16.33 -9.17 -24.26
N GLY A 107 -17.26 -9.71 -23.48
CA GLY A 107 -17.95 -10.96 -23.80
C GLY A 107 -17.14 -12.24 -23.54
N GLN A 108 -15.88 -12.11 -23.13
CA GLN A 108 -15.04 -13.23 -22.71
C GLN A 108 -15.01 -13.36 -21.19
N ARG A 109 -15.16 -14.60 -20.72
CA ARG A 109 -15.06 -14.93 -19.30
C ARG A 109 -13.58 -15.00 -18.90
N ILE A 110 -13.07 -13.96 -18.25
CA ILE A 110 -11.71 -13.95 -17.71
C ILE A 110 -11.74 -14.45 -16.27
N VAL A 111 -10.95 -15.48 -15.99
CA VAL A 111 -10.80 -16.04 -14.63
C VAL A 111 -9.58 -15.43 -13.96
N SER A 112 -9.74 -14.76 -12.82
CA SER A 112 -8.64 -14.27 -12.01
C SER A 112 -7.89 -15.46 -11.39
N PRO A 113 -6.60 -15.64 -11.69
CA PRO A 113 -5.82 -16.73 -11.08
C PRO A 113 -5.41 -16.42 -9.65
N PHE A 114 -5.39 -15.14 -9.26
CA PHE A 114 -4.85 -14.67 -7.99
C PHE A 114 -5.80 -14.95 -6.84
N ARG A 115 -5.25 -15.55 -5.79
CA ARG A 115 -5.95 -15.87 -4.56
C ARG A 115 -5.41 -15.02 -3.43
N GLN A 116 -6.18 -14.00 -3.07
CA GLN A 116 -5.73 -13.00 -2.12
C GLN A 116 -6.90 -12.32 -1.40
N GLU A 117 -6.72 -12.10 -0.11
CA GLU A 117 -7.51 -11.17 0.68
C GLU A 117 -6.64 -10.04 1.22
N VAL A 118 -7.23 -8.84 1.31
CA VAL A 118 -6.53 -7.63 1.77
C VAL A 118 -7.40 -6.90 2.78
N VAL A 119 -6.84 -6.63 3.96
CA VAL A 119 -7.42 -5.77 4.97
C VAL A 119 -6.61 -4.47 5.06
N THR A 120 -7.27 -3.34 4.83
CA THR A 120 -6.69 -2.01 5.05
C THR A 120 -7.02 -1.50 6.45
N VAL A 121 -6.03 -0.94 7.12
CA VAL A 121 -6.20 -0.13 8.33
C VAL A 121 -5.98 1.34 7.97
N ARG A 122 -7.01 2.18 8.14
CA ARG A 122 -7.07 3.56 7.64
C ARG A 122 -6.45 4.62 8.55
N GLY A 123 -5.99 4.23 9.74
CA GLY A 123 -5.46 5.14 10.75
C GLY A 123 -4.48 4.47 11.70
N ILE A 124 -3.73 5.29 12.43
CA ILE A 124 -2.87 4.82 13.51
C ILE A 124 -3.76 4.57 14.73
N VAL A 125 -4.01 3.30 15.04
CA VAL A 125 -4.72 2.87 16.24
C VAL A 125 -3.71 2.15 17.13
N PRO A 126 -3.21 2.78 18.19
CA PRO A 126 -2.18 2.15 19.02
C PRO A 126 -2.72 0.92 19.76
N GLY A 127 -1.88 -0.12 19.86
CA GLY A 127 -2.20 -1.36 20.58
C GLY A 127 -1.98 -2.61 19.73
N GLU A 128 -2.36 -3.76 20.28
CA GLU A 128 -2.15 -5.06 19.65
C GLU A 128 -3.24 -5.39 18.61
N PHE A 129 -2.79 -5.74 17.41
CA PHE A 129 -3.58 -6.35 16.36
C PHE A 129 -3.33 -7.85 16.31
N THR A 130 -4.34 -8.61 15.93
CA THR A 130 -4.25 -10.06 15.71
C THR A 130 -4.75 -10.38 14.30
N VAL A 131 -3.96 -11.11 13.52
CA VAL A 131 -4.31 -11.62 12.19
C VAL A 131 -4.35 -13.14 12.27
N ASN A 132 -5.53 -13.68 12.02
CA ASN A 132 -5.73 -15.11 11.82
C ASN A 132 -6.13 -15.38 10.38
N VAL A 133 -5.83 -16.59 9.95
CA VAL A 133 -6.31 -17.16 8.69
C VAL A 133 -7.05 -18.45 9.00
N GLN A 134 -8.14 -18.67 8.29
CA GLN A 134 -9.02 -19.81 8.47
C GLN A 134 -9.20 -20.54 7.15
N TYR A 135 -9.08 -21.86 7.19
CA TYR A 135 -9.47 -22.71 6.07
C TYR A 135 -11.00 -22.84 6.09
N TYR A 136 -11.70 -21.89 5.49
CA TYR A 136 -13.15 -21.80 5.61
C TYR A 136 -13.85 -22.94 4.85
N GLN A 137 -13.49 -23.17 3.59
CA GLN A 137 -14.07 -24.24 2.78
C GLN A 137 -13.01 -24.95 1.93
N SER A 138 -13.01 -26.28 2.00
CA SER A 138 -12.19 -27.14 1.14
C SER A 138 -12.98 -27.70 -0.04
N ARG A 139 -12.32 -27.79 -1.20
CA ARG A 139 -12.84 -28.40 -2.44
C ARG A 139 -12.05 -29.63 -2.89
N ASP A 140 -10.81 -29.77 -2.46
CA ASP A 140 -9.92 -30.88 -2.85
C ASP A 140 -9.37 -31.70 -1.66
N GLY A 141 -9.66 -31.27 -0.43
CA GLY A 141 -9.19 -31.90 0.80
C GLY A 141 -7.68 -31.74 1.05
N GLN A 142 -6.98 -30.91 0.27
CA GLN A 142 -5.53 -30.74 0.40
C GLN A 142 -5.16 -29.63 1.40
N PRO A 143 -4.00 -29.75 2.06
CA PRO A 143 -3.42 -28.65 2.83
C PRO A 143 -3.12 -27.44 1.94
N VAL A 144 -3.28 -26.24 2.52
CA VAL A 144 -3.01 -24.98 1.83
C VAL A 144 -1.91 -24.23 2.55
N GLU A 145 -0.81 -23.92 1.85
CA GLU A 145 0.19 -22.96 2.32
C GLU A 145 -0.34 -21.55 2.10
N VAL A 146 -0.32 -20.74 3.14
CA VAL A 146 -0.79 -19.36 3.15
C VAL A 146 0.37 -18.46 3.52
N THR A 147 0.58 -17.40 2.74
CA THR A 147 1.50 -16.32 3.05
C THR A 147 0.73 -15.15 3.63
N VAL A 148 1.27 -14.54 4.68
CA VAL A 148 0.71 -13.34 5.30
C VAL A 148 1.77 -12.27 5.40
N SER A 149 1.43 -11.05 4.99
CA SER A 149 2.29 -9.88 5.15
C SER A 149 1.55 -8.73 5.84
N VAL A 150 2.28 -8.00 6.67
CA VAL A 150 1.83 -6.75 7.30
C VAL A 150 2.75 -5.64 6.82
N THR A 151 2.19 -4.69 6.09
CA THR A 151 2.94 -3.61 5.44
C THR A 151 2.41 -2.27 5.92
N LYS A 152 3.29 -1.43 6.47
CA LYS A 152 3.00 -0.01 6.69
C LYS A 152 3.19 0.70 5.36
N VAL A 153 2.21 1.48 4.89
CA VAL A 153 2.23 2.05 3.53
C VAL A 153 2.41 3.57 3.49
N ASN A 154 2.13 4.26 4.60
CA ASN A 154 2.29 5.72 4.72
C ASN A 154 3.44 6.04 5.70
N PRO A 155 4.42 6.91 5.36
CA PRO A 155 4.59 7.63 4.08
C PRO A 155 5.27 6.82 2.97
N ARG A 156 5.79 5.62 3.28
CA ARG A 156 6.41 4.69 2.33
C ARG A 156 6.06 3.26 2.73
N ALA A 157 6.05 2.37 1.75
CA ALA A 157 5.87 0.95 1.98
C ALA A 157 7.05 0.35 2.75
N GLU A 158 6.76 -0.24 3.91
CA GLU A 158 7.70 -0.94 4.79
C GLU A 158 7.04 -2.23 5.27
N ILE A 159 7.66 -3.37 4.94
CA ILE A 159 7.18 -4.68 5.37
C ILE A 159 7.59 -4.89 6.82
N ALA A 160 6.61 -4.91 7.72
CA ALA A 160 6.84 -5.15 9.15
C ALA A 160 6.81 -6.65 9.50
N PHE A 161 6.08 -7.44 8.71
CA PHE A 161 6.02 -8.89 8.86
C PHE A 161 5.77 -9.55 7.51
N HIS A 162 6.39 -10.71 7.31
CA HIS A 162 6.13 -11.60 6.19
C HIS A 162 6.37 -13.04 6.67
N GLY A 163 5.33 -13.87 6.66
CA GLY A 163 5.37 -15.23 7.18
C GLY A 163 4.53 -16.19 6.35
N LYS A 164 4.84 -17.48 6.48
CA LYS A 164 4.09 -18.57 5.86
C LYS A 164 3.57 -19.51 6.93
N LEU A 165 2.40 -20.09 6.70
CA LEU A 165 1.84 -21.15 7.52
C LEU A 165 1.04 -22.12 6.66
N THR A 166 0.82 -23.33 7.15
CA THR A 166 0.02 -24.34 6.45
C THR A 166 -1.27 -24.59 7.23
N LEU A 167 -2.40 -24.51 6.54
CA LEU A 167 -3.70 -24.96 7.04
C LEU A 167 -3.95 -26.37 6.51
N ALA A 168 -4.11 -27.34 7.41
CA ALA A 168 -4.12 -28.75 7.03
C ALA A 168 -5.49 -29.20 6.50
N ARG A 169 -6.58 -28.68 7.06
CA ARG A 169 -7.95 -29.08 6.72
C ARG A 169 -8.96 -27.95 6.94
N ALA A 170 -10.11 -28.07 6.29
CA ALA A 170 -11.24 -27.17 6.52
C ALA A 170 -11.61 -27.08 8.01
N GLY A 171 -11.89 -25.87 8.47
CA GLY A 171 -12.14 -25.53 9.86
C GLY A 171 -10.88 -25.20 10.67
N ASP A 172 -9.68 -25.48 10.15
CA ASP A 172 -8.44 -25.07 10.81
C ASP A 172 -8.33 -23.53 10.82
N GLU A 173 -7.79 -23.03 11.92
CA GLU A 173 -7.52 -21.61 12.14
C GLU A 173 -6.14 -21.49 12.75
N ALA A 174 -5.33 -20.60 12.19
CA ALA A 174 -3.99 -20.30 12.68
C ALA A 174 -3.81 -18.79 12.86
N THR A 175 -3.11 -18.41 13.93
CA THR A 175 -2.65 -17.03 14.11
C THR A 175 -1.40 -16.81 13.27
N ALA A 176 -1.53 -15.99 12.23
CA ALA A 176 -0.45 -15.67 11.32
C ALA A 176 0.48 -14.60 11.89
N ALA A 177 -0.09 -13.58 12.53
CA ALA A 177 0.67 -12.50 13.14
C ALA A 177 -0.10 -11.86 14.31
N ARG A 178 0.63 -11.47 15.33
CA ARG A 178 0.24 -10.50 16.34
C ARG A 178 1.29 -9.42 16.35
N PHE A 179 0.86 -8.17 16.29
CA PHE A 179 1.78 -7.04 16.24
C PHE A 179 1.18 -5.85 16.96
N THR A 180 2.02 -4.99 17.51
CA THR A 180 1.61 -3.77 18.19
C THR A 180 1.87 -2.57 17.31
N ILE A 181 0.87 -1.74 17.08
CA ILE A 181 1.07 -0.40 16.53
C ILE A 181 1.37 0.56 17.69
N LEU A 182 2.48 1.28 17.61
CA LEU A 182 2.87 2.29 18.57
C LEU A 182 2.17 3.63 18.28
N PRO A 183 2.09 4.58 19.24
CA PRO A 183 1.48 5.90 19.02
C PRO A 183 2.09 6.72 17.87
N ASP A 184 3.34 6.46 17.52
CA ASP A 184 4.04 7.09 16.38
C ASP A 184 3.83 6.35 15.05
N GLY A 185 3.02 5.30 15.04
CA GLY A 185 2.70 4.48 13.88
C GLY A 185 3.75 3.41 13.53
N ARG A 186 4.81 3.24 14.31
CA ARG A 186 5.74 2.11 14.12
C ARG A 186 5.10 0.80 14.56
N ILE A 187 5.48 -0.29 13.91
CA ILE A 187 5.08 -1.65 14.29
C ILE A 187 6.16 -2.24 15.20
N ALA A 188 5.73 -2.88 16.29
CA ALA A 188 6.58 -3.55 17.28
C ALA A 188 5.96 -4.87 17.75
N ASN A 189 6.69 -5.64 18.56
CA ASN A 189 6.22 -6.87 19.21
C ASN A 189 5.58 -7.90 18.27
N VAL A 190 6.14 -8.05 17.07
CA VAL A 190 5.66 -9.01 16.07
C VAL A 190 5.93 -10.43 16.56
N ASN A 191 4.89 -11.25 16.66
CA ASN A 191 4.95 -12.64 17.08
C ASN A 191 3.83 -13.47 16.45
N THR A 192 3.86 -14.78 16.64
CA THR A 192 2.87 -15.73 16.09
C THR A 192 2.14 -16.51 17.19
N LEU A 193 2.07 -15.94 18.41
CA LEU A 193 1.46 -16.63 19.55
C LEU A 193 -0.04 -16.88 19.29
N PRO A 194 -0.53 -18.13 19.45
CA PRO A 194 -1.90 -18.48 19.12
C PRO A 194 -2.95 -17.64 19.89
N LYS A 195 -3.99 -17.21 19.17
CA LYS A 195 -5.19 -16.57 19.73
C LYS A 195 -6.39 -16.96 18.88
N LYS A 196 -7.47 -17.43 19.50
CA LYS A 196 -8.71 -17.78 18.80
C LYS A 196 -9.54 -16.53 18.49
N LEU A 197 -9.88 -16.35 17.21
CA LEU A 197 -10.76 -15.28 16.71
C LEU A 197 -12.03 -15.84 16.06
N VAL A 198 -11.93 -16.97 15.35
CA VAL A 198 -13.06 -17.61 14.69
C VAL A 198 -14.11 -18.00 15.72
N ARG A 199 -15.33 -17.52 15.54
CA ARG A 199 -16.47 -17.88 16.38
C ARG A 199 -17.27 -18.95 15.65
N MET A 200 -17.21 -20.19 16.14
CA MET A 200 -18.11 -21.24 15.68
C MET A 200 -19.55 -20.85 16.05
N ARG A 201 -20.40 -20.63 15.06
CA ARG A 201 -21.85 -20.54 15.23
C ARG A 201 -22.55 -21.24 14.08
#